data_AF-A0AAJ2VRB3-F1
#
_entry.id   AF-A0AAJ2VRB3-F1
#
_cell.length_a   1.000
_cell.length_b   1.000
_cell.length_c   1.000
_cell.angle_alpha   90.00
_cell.angle_beta   90.00
_cell.angle_gamma   90.00
#
_symmetry.space_group_name_H-M   'P 1'
#
loop_
_entity.id
_entity.type
_entity.pdbx_description
1 polymer ?
#
loop_
_entity_poly.entity_id
_entity_poly.type
_entity_poly.pdbx_seq_one_letter_code
_entity_poly.pdbx_strand_id
1 'polypeptide(L)'
;MSHRPPRLPHIKKPCRDCPFRKDSMEGWLGGERMTEIIAADSFVCHKKRDHQCAGHMLLKGSDSAFVSLAKRMGIPLLLTGRPLVFDSEADCIKHHEH
;
A
#
# COMPACT_ATOMS: atom_id res chain seq x y z
N MET A 1 32.93 -3.10 6.86
CA MET A 1 32.24 -3.89 5.83
C MET A 1 31.07 -3.09 5.28
N SER A 2 31.12 -2.64 4.03
CA SER A 2 30.00 -1.92 3.41
C SER A 2 28.95 -2.93 2.94
N HIS A 3 27.95 -3.21 3.78
CA HIS A 3 26.82 -4.06 3.38
C HIS A 3 25.84 -3.19 2.60
N ARG A 4 25.75 -3.42 1.29
CA ARG A 4 24.67 -2.84 0.48
C ARG A 4 23.35 -3.38 1.03
N PRO A 5 22.38 -2.53 1.40
CA PRO A 5 21.10 -2.99 1.91
C PRO A 5 20.38 -3.87 0.87
N PRO A 6 19.65 -4.91 1.30
CA PRO A 6 18.95 -5.81 0.40
C PRO A 6 17.90 -5.05 -0.42
N ARG A 7 17.75 -5.42 -1.70
CA ARG A 7 16.67 -4.88 -2.54
C ARG A 7 15.36 -5.56 -2.16
N LEU A 8 14.52 -4.85 -1.41
CA LEU A 8 13.23 -5.39 -0.98
C LEU A 8 12.18 -5.31 -2.10
N PRO A 9 11.33 -6.34 -2.27
CA PRO A 9 10.35 -6.42 -3.36
C PRO A 9 9.12 -5.53 -3.08
N HIS A 10 9.24 -4.23 -3.34
CA HIS A 10 8.15 -3.28 -3.12
C HIS A 10 8.14 -2.14 -4.14
N ILE A 11 6.95 -1.59 -4.38
CA ILE A 11 6.81 -0.40 -5.21
C ILE A 11 7.01 0.85 -4.35
N LYS A 12 7.74 1.84 -4.87
CA LYS A 12 8.05 3.08 -4.14
C LYS A 12 6.93 4.13 -4.15
N LYS A 13 5.99 4.04 -5.11
CA LYS A 13 4.91 5.01 -5.31
C LYS A 13 3.63 4.30 -5.78
N PRO A 14 2.43 4.68 -5.31
CA PRO A 14 1.18 4.11 -5.81
C PRO A 14 1.08 4.16 -7.33
N CYS A 15 0.59 3.09 -7.95
CA CYS A 15 0.34 3.04 -9.39
C CYS A 15 -0.71 4.08 -9.82
N ARG A 16 -0.81 4.37 -11.12
CA ARG A 16 -1.80 5.34 -11.64
C ARG A 16 -3.24 4.96 -11.28
N ASP A 17 -3.52 3.67 -11.41
CA ASP A 17 -4.78 2.96 -11.24
C ASP A 17 -4.82 2.18 -9.90
N CYS A 18 -4.10 2.69 -8.89
CA CYS A 18 -4.05 2.04 -7.58
C CYS A 18 -5.36 2.29 -6.82
N PRO A 19 -6.03 1.25 -6.29
CA PRO A 19 -7.31 1.41 -5.62
C PRO A 19 -7.21 2.21 -4.30
N PHE A 20 -6.02 2.31 -3.73
CA PHE A 20 -5.76 3.10 -2.52
C PHE A 20 -5.58 4.60 -2.79
N ARG A 21 -5.67 5.05 -4.04
CA ARG A 21 -5.54 6.47 -4.36
C ARG A 21 -6.87 7.20 -4.25
N LYS A 22 -6.83 8.43 -3.72
CA LYS A 22 -7.97 9.35 -3.62
C LYS A 22 -8.57 9.69 -4.99
N ASP A 23 -7.78 9.62 -6.06
CA ASP A 23 -8.19 9.87 -7.44
C ASP A 23 -8.44 8.57 -8.24
N SER A 24 -8.58 7.43 -7.56
CA SER A 24 -9.08 6.22 -8.20
C SER A 24 -10.56 6.36 -8.55
N MET A 25 -11.04 5.57 -9.51
CA MET A 25 -12.47 5.53 -9.83
C MET A 25 -13.27 5.20 -8.55
N GLU A 26 -14.43 5.82 -8.38
CA GLU A 26 -15.32 5.56 -7.23
C GLU A 26 -16.13 4.27 -7.50
N GLY A 27 -16.34 3.45 -6.48
CA GLY A 27 -17.18 2.23 -6.55
C GLY A 27 -16.61 1.03 -7.33
N TRP A 28 -15.68 1.22 -8.27
CA TRP A 28 -15.30 0.17 -9.23
C TRP A 28 -14.79 -1.15 -8.63
N LEU A 29 -14.25 -1.13 -7.41
CA LEU A 29 -13.75 -2.33 -6.75
C LEU A 29 -14.80 -3.02 -5.86
N GLY A 30 -15.75 -2.26 -5.32
CA GLY A 30 -16.67 -2.71 -4.28
C GLY A 30 -16.12 -2.61 -2.85
N GLY A 31 -16.96 -2.16 -1.92
CA GLY A 31 -16.59 -1.90 -0.53
C GLY A 31 -16.22 -3.17 0.24
N GLU A 32 -16.91 -4.28 -0.02
CA GLU A 32 -16.58 -5.59 0.56
C GLU A 32 -15.18 -6.02 0.16
N ARG A 33 -14.85 -5.91 -1.13
CA ARG A 33 -13.53 -6.27 -1.64
C ARG A 33 -12.44 -5.36 -1.10
N MET A 34 -12.70 -4.06 -0.98
CA MET A 34 -11.75 -3.14 -0.37
C MET A 34 -11.50 -3.47 1.12
N THR A 35 -12.56 -3.83 1.84
CA THR A 35 -12.48 -4.25 3.25
C THR A 35 -11.59 -5.48 3.42
N GLU A 36 -11.77 -6.51 2.59
CA GLU A 36 -10.91 -7.70 2.59
C GLU A 36 -9.44 -7.34 2.34
N ILE A 37 -9.20 -6.45 1.38
CA ILE A 37 -7.84 -6.05 0.99
C ILE A 37 -7.15 -5.26 2.10
N ILE A 38 -7.86 -4.36 2.78
CA ILE A 38 -7.33 -3.54 3.89
C ILE A 38 -7.07 -4.38 5.15
N ALA A 39 -7.87 -5.43 5.36
CA ALA A 39 -7.69 -6.36 6.47
C ALA A 39 -6.42 -7.24 6.33
N ALA A 40 -5.82 -7.32 5.13
CA ALA A 40 -4.62 -8.10 4.92
C ALA A 40 -3.37 -7.44 5.54
N ASP A 41 -2.52 -8.23 6.21
CA ASP A 41 -1.26 -7.75 6.78
C ASP A 41 -0.28 -7.20 5.72
N SER A 42 -0.40 -7.70 4.48
CA SER A 42 0.38 -7.24 3.33
C SER A 42 -0.41 -7.45 2.05
N PHE A 43 -0.13 -6.66 1.02
CA PHE A 43 -0.84 -6.73 -0.24
C PHE A 43 0.11 -6.54 -1.42
N VAL A 44 0.01 -7.46 -2.38
CA VAL A 44 0.82 -7.44 -3.60
C VAL A 44 0.30 -6.38 -4.56
N CYS A 45 1.21 -5.70 -5.26
CA CYS A 45 0.87 -4.72 -6.27
C CYS A 45 0.17 -5.40 -7.47
N HIS A 46 -1.00 -4.87 -7.86
CA HIS A 46 -1.77 -5.40 -8.99
C HIS A 46 -1.04 -5.28 -10.33
N LYS A 47 -0.13 -4.30 -10.44
CA LYS A 47 0.68 -4.04 -11.64
C LYS A 47 2.01 -4.81 -11.67
N LYS A 48 2.55 -5.17 -10.51
CA LYS A 48 3.83 -5.88 -10.39
C LYS A 48 3.71 -6.92 -9.27
N ARG A 49 3.28 -8.13 -9.66
CA ARG A 49 2.78 -9.17 -8.75
C ARG A 49 3.86 -9.87 -7.90
N ASP A 50 5.11 -9.53 -8.13
CA ASP A 50 6.26 -9.94 -7.31
C ASP A 50 6.66 -8.84 -6.29
N HIS A 51 5.91 -7.73 -6.18
CA HIS A 51 6.22 -6.60 -5.30
C HIS A 51 5.05 -6.21 -4.40
N GLN A 52 5.35 -5.71 -3.21
CA GLN A 52 4.38 -5.13 -2.28
C GLN A 52 3.82 -3.79 -2.79
N CYS A 53 2.54 -3.56 -2.53
CA CYS A 53 1.78 -2.40 -2.98
C CYS A 53 2.12 -1.15 -2.17
N ALA A 54 2.59 -0.10 -2.85
CA ALA A 54 2.88 1.20 -2.24
C ALA A 54 1.65 1.85 -1.59
N GLY A 55 0.48 1.75 -2.24
CA GLY A 55 -0.77 2.33 -1.72
C GLY A 55 -1.17 1.70 -0.39
N HIS A 56 -1.18 0.37 -0.34
CA HIS A 56 -1.46 -0.38 0.89
C HIS A 56 -0.47 -0.05 2.01
N MET A 57 0.83 -0.10 1.72
CA MET A 57 1.87 0.24 2.70
C MET A 57 1.76 1.67 3.23
N LEU A 58 1.42 2.64 2.37
CA LEU A 58 1.23 4.04 2.77
C LEU A 58 -0.02 4.25 3.61
N LEU A 59 -1.11 3.52 3.32
CA LEU A 59 -2.35 3.58 4.07
C LEU A 59 -2.18 2.95 5.46
N LYS A 60 -1.66 1.72 5.52
CA LYS A 60 -1.49 0.95 6.76
C LYS A 60 -0.33 1.43 7.63
N GLY A 61 0.69 2.06 7.04
CA GLY A 61 1.90 2.42 7.78
C GLY A 61 2.52 1.22 8.51
N SER A 62 2.70 1.32 9.83
CA SER A 62 3.30 0.24 10.64
C SER A 62 2.39 -0.96 10.86
N ASP A 63 1.10 -0.86 10.51
CA ASP A 63 0.16 -1.99 10.56
C ASP A 63 0.34 -2.93 9.35
N SER A 64 1.08 -2.51 8.33
CA SER A 64 1.55 -3.44 7.30
C SER A 64 2.73 -4.24 7.84
N ALA A 65 2.62 -5.57 7.83
CA ALA A 65 3.70 -6.47 8.25
C ALA A 65 5.01 -6.21 7.49
N PHE A 66 4.94 -5.84 6.21
CA PHE A 66 6.12 -5.52 5.41
C PHE A 66 6.82 -4.24 5.87
N VAL A 67 6.05 -3.17 6.14
CA VAL A 67 6.59 -1.90 6.66
C VAL A 67 7.14 -2.09 8.06
N SER A 68 6.41 -2.81 8.92
CA SER A 68 6.82 -3.13 10.29
C SER A 68 8.14 -3.89 10.31
N LEU A 69 8.27 -4.94 9.49
CA LEU A 69 9.50 -5.72 9.36
C LEU A 69 10.66 -4.86 8.85
N ALA A 70 10.47 -4.09 7.78
CA ALA A 70 11.51 -3.21 7.24
C ALA A 70 11.99 -2.20 8.30
N LYS A 71 11.06 -1.61 9.07
CA LYS A 71 11.37 -0.70 10.18
C LYS A 71 12.19 -1.40 11.27
N ARG A 72 11.80 -2.61 11.70
CA ARG A 72 12.54 -3.41 12.70
C ARG A 72 13.95 -3.79 12.23
N MET A 73 14.12 -4.01 10.94
CA MET A 73 15.43 -4.29 10.32
C MET A 73 16.26 -3.03 10.05
N GLY A 74 15.75 -1.83 10.33
CA GLY A 74 16.43 -0.58 10.03
C GLY A 74 16.59 -0.31 8.53
N ILE A 75 15.72 -0.89 7.68
CA ILE A 75 15.76 -0.73 6.23
C ILE A 75 14.75 0.35 5.79
N PRO A 76 15.19 1.49 5.26
CA PRO A 76 14.29 2.52 4.77
C PRO A 76 13.62 2.09 3.45
N LEU A 77 12.29 2.04 3.43
CA LEU A 77 11.52 1.72 2.21
C LEU A 77 11.43 2.90 1.22
N LEU A 78 11.65 4.14 1.68
CA LEU A 78 11.61 5.34 0.84
C LEU A 78 10.31 5.45 0.01
N LEU A 79 9.16 5.15 0.64
CA LEU A 79 7.85 5.27 0.03
C LEU A 79 7.52 6.74 -0.27
N THR A 80 6.83 6.98 -1.38
CA THR A 80 6.46 8.32 -1.87
C THR A 80 5.03 8.35 -2.37
N GLY A 81 4.44 9.54 -2.49
CA GLY A 81 3.06 9.69 -2.94
C GLY A 81 2.00 9.57 -1.85
N ARG A 82 2.38 9.81 -0.58
CA ARG A 82 1.44 9.90 0.54
C ARG A 82 0.23 10.83 0.27
N PRO A 83 0.38 12.02 -0.35
CA PRO A 83 -0.77 12.88 -0.67
C PRO A 83 -1.79 12.27 -1.65
N LEU A 84 -1.39 11.24 -2.41
CA LEU A 84 -2.27 10.56 -3.37
C LEU A 84 -3.14 9.49 -2.69
N VAL A 85 -2.81 9.04 -1.48
CA VAL A 85 -3.44 7.89 -0.80
C VAL A 85 -4.43 8.38 0.25
N PHE A 86 -5.55 7.68 0.44
CA PHE A 86 -6.53 7.98 1.49
C PHE A 86 -5.89 8.14 2.87
N ASP A 87 -6.46 9.02 3.70
CA ASP A 87 -5.97 9.31 5.06
C ASP A 87 -6.43 8.31 6.09
N SER A 88 -7.55 7.63 5.85
CA SER A 88 -8.04 6.56 6.68
C SER A 88 -8.50 5.36 5.87
N GLU A 89 -8.49 4.18 6.52
CA GLU A 89 -9.07 2.96 5.96
C GLU A 89 -10.57 3.15 5.67
N ALA A 90 -11.29 3.83 6.56
CA ALA A 90 -12.71 4.12 6.40
C ALA A 90 -13.01 4.95 5.15
N ASP A 91 -12.24 6.02 4.89
CA ASP A 91 -12.42 6.83 3.68
C ASP A 91 -12.14 6.01 2.41
N CYS A 92 -11.13 5.14 2.48
CA CYS A 92 -10.80 4.25 1.36
C CYS A 92 -11.93 3.25 1.09
N ILE A 93 -12.50 2.63 2.13
CA ILE A 93 -13.61 1.67 1.99
C ILE A 93 -14.82 2.39 1.42
N LYS A 94 -15.21 3.51 2.02
CA LYS A 94 -16.36 4.32 1.60
C LYS A 94 -16.29 4.71 0.13
N HIS A 95 -15.12 5.12 -0.35
CA HIS A 95 -14.91 5.46 -1.77
C HIS A 95 -15.21 4.29 -2.72
N HIS A 96 -15.11 3.04 -2.25
CA HIS A 96 -15.38 1.84 -3.04
C HIS A 96 -16.75 1.22 -2.76
N GLU A 97 -17.60 1.77 -1.89
CA GLU A 97 -18.93 1.21 -1.56
C GLU A 97 -19.99 1.35 -2.67
N HIS A 98 -19.74 2.21 -3.67
CA HIS A 98 -20.72 2.61 -4.69
C HIS A 98 -20.98 1.61 -5.82
#